data_AF-A0A8J5N0D0-F1
#
_entry.id   AF-A0A8J5N0D0-F1
#
_cell.length_a   1.000
_cell.length_b   1.000
_cell.length_c   1.000
_cell.angle_alpha   90.00
_cell.angle_beta   90.00
_cell.angle_gamma   90.00
#
_symmetry.space_group_name_H-M   'P 1'
#
loop_
_entity.id
_entity.type
_entity.pdbx_description
1 polymer ?
#
loop_
_entity_poly.entity_id
_entity_poly.type
_entity_poly.pdbx_seq_one_letter_code
_entity_poly.pdbx_strand_id
1 'polypeptide(L)'
;MANLLSKFRIDYSDVIVIPDVAKKAAESSRMEFDQLIEDFKAKTDEEISKENEGILISEAELLGQREKTNRHVRLRELLLENSRNSSLVVMTLPMPRKSSVSAPLYMAWLETLTRDMPPFILIRGNQTSVLTFYS
;
A
#
# COMPACT_ATOMS: atom_id res chain seq x y z
N MET A 1 -12.28 -14.71 11.27
CA MET A 1 -11.66 -15.01 9.96
C MET A 1 -11.87 -16.47 9.55
N ALA A 2 -11.55 -17.45 10.40
CA ALA A 2 -11.73 -18.88 10.11
C ALA A 2 -13.12 -19.26 9.56
N ASN A 3 -14.21 -18.81 10.22
CA ASN A 3 -15.59 -19.05 9.75
C ASN A 3 -15.93 -18.43 8.38
N LEU A 4 -15.19 -17.41 7.95
CA LEU A 4 -15.41 -16.80 6.64
C LEU A 4 -14.67 -17.59 5.55
N LEU A 5 -13.43 -18.00 5.83
CA LEU A 5 -12.65 -18.88 4.94
C LEU A 5 -13.35 -20.22 4.71
N SER A 6 -13.96 -20.80 5.74
CA SER A 6 -14.73 -22.03 5.61
C SER A 6 -15.96 -21.85 4.69
N LYS A 7 -16.65 -20.71 4.77
CA LYS A 7 -17.75 -20.38 3.84
C LYS A 7 -17.27 -20.23 2.40
N PHE A 8 -16.07 -19.71 2.19
CA PHE A 8 -15.43 -19.65 0.87
C PHE A 8 -14.82 -20.97 0.42
N ARG A 9 -14.83 -22.01 1.27
CA ARG A 9 -14.21 -23.32 1.00
C ARG A 9 -12.75 -23.19 0.60
N ILE A 10 -12.05 -22.25 1.23
CA ILE A 10 -10.61 -22.05 1.07
C ILE A 10 -9.94 -22.80 2.19
N ASP A 11 -9.28 -23.90 1.84
CA ASP A 11 -8.39 -24.61 2.75
C ASP A 11 -7.15 -23.75 2.99
N TYR A 12 -6.69 -23.72 4.25
CA TYR A 12 -5.54 -22.94 4.68
C TYR A 12 -4.75 -23.73 5.71
N SER A 13 -3.43 -23.51 5.75
CA SER A 13 -2.57 -24.10 6.78
C SER A 13 -2.70 -23.33 8.09
N ASP A 14 -2.53 -22.01 8.04
CA ASP A 14 -2.50 -21.16 9.23
C ASP A 14 -3.17 -19.79 8.99
N VAL A 15 -3.67 -19.18 10.07
CA VAL A 15 -4.12 -17.78 10.09
C VAL A 15 -3.31 -17.03 11.13
N ILE A 16 -2.42 -16.15 10.65
CA ILE A 16 -1.51 -15.37 11.49
C ILE A 16 -2.06 -13.95 11.63
N VAL A 17 -2.19 -13.48 12.88
CA VAL A 17 -2.61 -12.10 13.19
C VAL A 17 -1.37 -11.25 13.43
N ILE A 18 -1.19 -10.20 12.63
CA ILE A 18 -0.05 -9.27 12.74
C ILE A 18 -0.54 -7.93 13.35
N PRO A 19 -0.23 -7.63 14.62
CA PRO A 19 -0.65 -6.39 15.27
C PRO A 19 0.22 -5.18 14.90
N ASP A 20 1.39 -5.42 14.33
CA ASP A 20 2.49 -4.45 14.22
C ASP A 20 2.43 -3.51 13.02
N VAL A 21 1.34 -3.54 12.25
CA VAL A 21 1.16 -2.74 11.03
C VAL A 21 1.09 -1.23 11.33
N ALA A 22 0.68 -0.85 12.55
CA ALA A 22 0.60 0.55 12.97
C ALA A 22 1.89 1.07 13.64
N LYS A 23 2.92 0.23 13.80
CA LYS A 23 4.20 0.67 14.38
C LYS A 23 4.94 1.61 13.42
N LYS A 24 5.86 2.40 13.97
CA LYS A 24 6.77 3.23 13.18
C LYS A 24 7.64 2.32 12.32
N ALA A 25 7.74 2.60 11.02
CA ALA A 25 8.66 1.93 10.12
C ALA A 25 10.13 2.21 10.50
N ALA A 26 11.03 1.32 10.09
CA ALA A 26 12.46 1.50 10.23
C ALA A 26 12.94 2.74 9.47
N GLU A 27 13.98 3.38 9.98
CA GLU A 27 14.50 4.61 9.35
C GLU A 27 15.11 4.33 7.98
N SER A 28 15.73 3.17 7.77
CA SER A 28 16.25 2.73 6.47
C SER A 28 15.14 2.65 5.41
N SER A 29 14.04 1.97 5.72
CA SER A 29 12.92 1.81 4.78
C SER A 29 12.20 3.14 4.52
N ARG A 30 12.22 4.06 5.49
CA ARG A 30 11.72 5.41 5.28
C ARG A 30 12.63 6.23 4.37
N MET A 31 13.95 6.12 4.52
CA MET A 31 14.90 6.77 3.63
C MET A 31 14.76 6.26 2.18
N GLU A 32 14.56 4.95 2.00
CA GLU A 32 14.29 4.37 0.66
C GLU A 32 13.02 4.96 0.03
N PHE A 33 11.97 5.16 0.83
CA PHE A 33 10.75 5.81 0.36
C PHE A 33 10.98 7.27 0.00
N ASP A 34 11.70 8.01 0.85
CA ASP A 34 11.98 9.43 0.62
C ASP A 34 12.83 9.64 -0.65
N GLN A 35 13.77 8.73 -0.94
CA GLN A 35 14.52 8.70 -2.20
C GLN A 35 13.63 8.39 -3.41
N LEU A 36 12.67 7.48 -3.28
CA LEU A 36 11.76 7.11 -4.38
C LEU A 36 10.91 8.30 -4.85
N ILE A 37 10.50 9.18 -3.92
CA ILE A 37 9.64 10.33 -4.23
C ILE A 37 10.42 11.61 -4.55
N GLU A 38 11.75 11.62 -4.40
CA GLU A 38 12.59 12.84 -4.46
C GLU A 38 12.43 13.61 -5.77
N ASP A 39 12.32 12.90 -6.89
CA ASP A 39 12.16 13.49 -8.22
C ASP A 39 10.75 14.05 -8.47
N PHE A 40 9.77 13.62 -7.69
CA PHE A 40 8.35 13.98 -7.85
C PHE A 40 7.88 15.01 -6.81
N LYS A 41 8.73 15.42 -5.88
CA LYS A 41 8.42 16.50 -4.93
C LYS A 41 8.49 17.84 -5.64
N ALA A 42 7.51 18.72 -5.39
CA ALA A 42 7.57 20.10 -5.85
C ALA A 42 8.78 20.81 -5.22
N LYS A 43 9.65 21.42 -6.04
CA LYS A 43 10.90 22.05 -5.58
C LYS A 43 10.81 23.58 -5.54
N THR A 44 9.88 24.18 -6.28
CA THR A 44 9.80 25.63 -6.46
C THR A 44 8.35 26.13 -6.43
N ASP A 45 8.12 27.34 -5.91
CA ASP A 45 6.79 28.01 -5.88
C ASP A 45 6.16 28.17 -7.28
N GLU A 46 6.95 28.19 -8.34
CA GLU A 46 6.44 28.25 -9.72
C GLU A 46 5.82 26.90 -10.18
N GLU A 47 6.30 25.77 -9.66
CA GLU A 47 5.77 24.44 -9.94
C GLU A 47 4.46 24.16 -9.17
N ILE A 48 4.23 24.91 -8.09
CA ILE A 48 2.97 24.89 -7.32
C ILE A 48 1.78 25.27 -8.23
N SER A 49 2.00 26.13 -9.23
CA SER A 49 0.95 26.48 -10.21
C SER A 49 0.50 25.28 -11.08
N LYS A 50 1.34 24.24 -11.22
CA LYS A 50 1.04 22.96 -11.87
C LYS A 50 0.47 21.91 -10.91
N GLU A 51 0.24 22.23 -9.62
CA GLU A 51 -0.46 21.33 -8.67
C GLU A 51 -1.83 20.89 -9.19
N ASN A 52 -2.48 21.74 -10.00
CA ASN A 52 -3.77 21.44 -10.62
C ASN A 52 -3.72 20.29 -11.64
N GLU A 53 -2.53 19.88 -12.11
CA GLU A 53 -2.37 18.73 -13.02
C GLU A 53 -2.15 17.41 -12.26
N GLY A 54 -1.86 17.44 -10.95
CA GLY A 54 -1.70 16.25 -10.10
C GLY A 54 -0.43 15.43 -10.35
N ILE A 55 0.58 16.03 -10.98
CA ILE A 55 1.84 15.39 -11.44
C ILE A 55 2.96 15.49 -10.39
N LEU A 56 2.86 16.41 -9.43
CA LEU A 56 3.84 16.63 -8.37
C LEU A 56 3.24 16.40 -6.98
N ILE A 57 4.11 16.08 -6.02
CA ILE A 57 3.77 15.87 -4.61
C ILE A 57 4.08 17.15 -3.82
N SER A 58 3.07 17.70 -3.14
CA SER A 58 3.25 18.86 -2.28
C SER A 58 3.65 18.47 -0.85
N GLU A 59 4.32 19.37 -0.13
CA GLU A 59 4.71 19.12 1.27
C GLU A 59 3.49 18.99 2.19
N ALA A 60 2.44 19.78 1.92
CA ALA A 60 1.18 19.71 2.65
C ALA A 60 0.52 18.34 2.50
N GLU A 61 0.56 17.76 1.29
CA GLU A 61 0.07 16.41 1.03
C GLU A 61 0.86 15.35 1.80
N LEU A 62 2.20 15.41 1.76
CA LEU A 62 3.06 14.47 2.49
C LEU A 62 2.81 14.52 3.99
N LEU A 63 2.60 15.72 4.55
CA LEU A 63 2.29 15.89 5.95
C LEU A 63 0.90 15.34 6.29
N GLY A 64 -0.10 15.59 5.45
CA GLY A 64 -1.46 15.08 5.60
C GLY A 64 -1.59 13.55 5.45
N GLN A 65 -0.71 12.92 4.67
CA GLN A 65 -0.73 11.47 4.44
C GLN A 65 0.36 10.70 5.20
N ARG A 66 1.10 11.36 6.10
CA ARG A 66 2.25 10.78 6.82
C ARG A 66 1.96 9.45 7.49
N GLU A 67 0.81 9.31 8.15
CA GLU A 67 0.43 8.07 8.83
C GLU A 67 0.17 6.92 7.84
N LYS A 68 -0.47 7.20 6.70
CA LYS A 68 -0.71 6.20 5.65
C LYS A 68 0.60 5.78 4.99
N THR A 69 1.46 6.75 4.68
CA THR A 69 2.80 6.48 4.15
C THR A 69 3.58 5.58 5.11
N ASN A 70 3.62 5.90 6.41
CA ASN A 70 4.27 5.05 7.40
C ASN A 70 3.68 3.63 7.42
N ARG A 71 2.36 3.50 7.34
CA ARG A 71 1.68 2.20 7.29
C ARG A 71 2.10 1.37 6.07
N HIS A 72 2.23 1.99 4.89
CA HIS A 72 2.68 1.29 3.68
C HIS A 72 4.15 0.85 3.78
N VAL A 73 5.02 1.72 4.30
CA VAL A 73 6.43 1.37 4.52
C VAL A 73 6.56 0.25 5.57
N ARG A 74 5.83 0.32 6.69
CA ARG A 74 5.83 -0.74 7.70
C ARG A 74 5.25 -2.06 7.16
N LEU A 75 4.24 -1.98 6.30
CA LEU A 75 3.67 -3.16 5.65
C LEU A 75 4.68 -3.82 4.69
N ARG A 76 5.52 -3.04 4.00
CA ARG A 76 6.63 -3.57 3.19
C ARG A 76 7.59 -4.41 4.02
N GLU A 77 7.98 -3.93 5.19
CA GLU A 77 8.88 -4.67 6.09
C GLU A 77 8.28 -6.03 6.47
N LEU A 78 7.00 -6.02 6.89
CA LEU A 78 6.28 -7.24 7.26
C LEU A 78 6.12 -8.21 6.07
N LEU A 79 5.93 -7.69 4.86
CA LEU A 79 5.88 -8.49 3.63
C LEU A 79 7.21 -9.18 3.35
N LEU A 80 8.32 -8.47 3.50
CA LEU A 80 9.65 -9.04 3.31
C LEU A 80 9.98 -10.07 4.41
N GLU A 81 9.57 -9.83 5.65
CA GLU A 81 9.77 -10.76 6.77
C GLU A 81 8.99 -12.07 6.57
N ASN A 82 7.74 -12.01 6.09
CA ASN A 82 6.83 -13.16 6.10
C ASN A 82 6.57 -13.80 4.73
N SER A 83 6.90 -13.12 3.62
CA SER A 83 6.44 -13.53 2.28
C SER A 83 7.49 -13.37 1.18
N ARG A 84 8.75 -13.12 1.52
CA ARG A 84 9.85 -12.99 0.55
C ARG A 84 10.07 -14.25 -0.31
N ASN A 85 9.80 -15.43 0.24
CA ASN A 85 10.01 -16.72 -0.44
C ASN A 85 8.69 -17.38 -0.92
N SER A 86 7.60 -16.62 -0.95
CA SER A 86 6.30 -17.13 -1.40
C SER A 86 6.27 -17.30 -2.93
N SER A 87 5.51 -18.27 -3.43
CA SER A 87 5.31 -18.43 -4.89
C SER A 87 4.43 -17.33 -5.50
N LEU A 88 3.48 -16.81 -4.72
CA LEU A 88 2.54 -15.77 -5.12
C LEU A 88 2.08 -15.03 -3.87
N VAL A 89 1.98 -13.70 -3.95
CA VAL A 89 1.39 -12.86 -2.90
C VAL A 89 0.13 -12.20 -3.43
N VAL A 90 -1.00 -12.43 -2.75
CA VAL A 90 -2.28 -11.77 -3.06
C VAL A 90 -2.60 -10.80 -1.93
N MET A 91 -2.66 -9.51 -2.24
CA MET A 91 -2.93 -8.46 -1.27
C MET A 91 -4.06 -7.56 -1.74
N THR A 92 -4.83 -7.03 -0.78
CA THR A 92 -5.81 -5.99 -1.04
C THR A 92 -5.13 -4.73 -1.59
N LEU A 93 -5.56 -4.28 -2.78
CA LEU A 93 -5.09 -3.02 -3.36
C LEU A 93 -5.43 -1.86 -2.42
N PRO A 94 -4.43 -1.15 -1.87
CA PRO A 94 -4.69 0.05 -1.09
C PRO A 94 -5.26 1.11 -2.04
N MET A 95 -6.36 1.76 -1.67
CA MET A 95 -6.93 2.82 -2.49
C MET A 95 -7.16 4.08 -1.66
N PRO A 96 -6.55 5.22 -2.03
CA PRO A 96 -6.87 6.51 -1.43
C PRO A 96 -8.27 6.97 -1.84
N ARG A 97 -8.79 7.98 -1.14
CA ARG A 97 -10.00 8.67 -1.56
C ARG A 97 -9.68 9.51 -2.80
N LYS A 98 -10.64 9.66 -3.71
CA LYS A 98 -10.50 10.56 -4.86
C LYS A 98 -10.05 11.94 -4.38
N SER A 99 -9.16 12.58 -5.15
CA SER A 99 -8.58 13.90 -4.90
C SER A 99 -7.90 14.11 -3.53
N SER A 100 -7.62 13.04 -2.77
CA SER A 100 -6.90 13.14 -1.49
C SER A 100 -5.39 12.93 -1.62
N VAL A 101 -4.97 12.34 -2.74
CA VAL A 101 -3.60 11.90 -3.00
C VAL A 101 -3.29 12.13 -4.48
N SER A 102 -2.12 12.67 -4.78
CA SER A 102 -1.57 12.87 -6.11
C SER A 102 -1.22 11.52 -6.76
N ALA A 103 -1.24 11.48 -8.10
CA ALA A 103 -0.88 10.28 -8.84
C ALA A 103 0.52 9.74 -8.46
N PRO A 104 1.60 10.54 -8.40
CA PRO A 104 2.93 10.07 -8.02
C PRO A 104 2.98 9.50 -6.59
N LEU A 105 2.34 10.14 -5.59
CA LEU A 105 2.36 9.64 -4.23
C LEU A 105 1.64 8.28 -4.11
N TYR A 106 0.51 8.14 -4.81
CA TYR A 106 -0.20 6.86 -4.85
C TYR A 106 0.64 5.76 -5.52
N MET A 107 1.27 6.06 -6.66
CA MET A 107 2.15 5.10 -7.34
C MET A 107 3.37 4.73 -6.50
N ALA A 108 3.95 5.68 -5.77
CA ALA A 108 5.06 5.42 -4.86
C ALA A 108 4.65 4.45 -3.74
N TRP A 109 3.43 4.54 -3.21
CA TRP A 109 2.93 3.56 -2.24
C TRP A 109 2.81 2.16 -2.83
N LEU A 110 2.32 2.03 -4.06
CA LEU A 110 2.21 0.72 -4.72
C LEU A 110 3.59 0.11 -4.96
N GLU A 111 4.51 0.90 -5.53
CA GLU A 111 5.89 0.50 -5.78
C GLU A 111 6.59 0.06 -4.49
N THR A 112 6.41 0.82 -3.40
CA THR A 112 6.94 0.46 -2.08
C THR A 112 6.44 -0.90 -1.60
N LEU A 113 5.20 -1.28 -1.89
CA LEU A 113 4.68 -2.59 -1.47
C LEU A 113 5.19 -3.74 -2.35
N THR A 114 5.38 -3.50 -3.65
CA THR A 114 5.63 -4.57 -4.64
C THR A 114 7.09 -4.73 -5.02
N ARG A 115 7.94 -3.74 -4.78
CA ARG A 115 9.35 -3.77 -5.18
C ARG A 115 10.09 -4.93 -4.52
N ASP A 116 10.86 -5.69 -5.30
CA ASP A 116 11.65 -6.85 -4.85
C ASP A 116 10.82 -7.97 -4.18
N MET A 117 9.53 -8.06 -4.50
CA MET A 117 8.66 -9.15 -4.04
C MET A 117 8.53 -10.25 -5.11
N PRO A 118 8.17 -11.49 -4.71
CA PRO A 118 7.69 -12.51 -5.64
C PRO A 118 6.49 -12.04 -6.48
N PRO A 119 5.99 -12.84 -7.44
CA PRO A 119 4.78 -12.50 -8.19
C PRO A 119 3.67 -11.99 -7.27
N PHE A 120 3.19 -10.78 -7.56
CA PHE A 120 2.35 -10.01 -6.64
C PHE A 120 1.06 -9.57 -7.35
N ILE A 121 -0.09 -9.81 -6.72
CA ILE A 121 -1.39 -9.37 -7.22
C ILE A 121 -2.05 -8.45 -6.20
N LEU A 122 -2.28 -7.21 -6.62
CA LEU A 122 -3.09 -6.25 -5.90
C LEU A 122 -4.55 -6.36 -6.38
N ILE A 123 -5.46 -6.77 -5.51
CA ILE A 123 -6.87 -7.01 -5.85
C ILE A 123 -7.78 -6.08 -5.06
N ARG A 124 -8.80 -5.53 -5.71
CA ARG A 124 -9.88 -4.79 -5.06
C ARG A 124 -11.24 -5.29 -5.55
N GLY A 125 -12.12 -5.63 -4.63
CA GLY A 125 -13.53 -5.84 -4.94
C GLY A 125 -14.25 -4.52 -5.23
N ASN A 126 -15.38 -4.59 -5.92
CA ASN A 126 -16.34 -3.50 -6.16
C ASN A 126 -17.39 -3.36 -5.03
N GLN A 127 -17.15 -4.00 -3.88
CA GLN A 127 -18.03 -4.01 -2.70
C GLN A 127 -19.42 -4.67 -2.92
N THR A 128 -19.65 -5.37 -4.04
CA THR A 128 -20.84 -6.23 -4.19
C THR A 128 -20.63 -7.59 -3.55
N SER A 129 -21.71 -8.21 -3.03
CA SER A 129 -21.62 -9.53 -2.40
C SER A 129 -21.16 -10.58 -3.41
N VAL A 130 -20.13 -11.33 -3.03
CA VAL A 130 -19.56 -12.45 -3.80
C VAL A 130 -19.84 -13.80 -3.15
N LEU A 131 -20.48 -13.82 -1.97
CA LEU A 131 -20.87 -15.05 -1.29
C LEU A 131 -22.08 -15.64 -2.02
N THR A 132 -21.82 -16.61 -2.89
CA THR A 132 -22.86 -17.46 -3.48
C THR A 132 -23.10 -18.64 -2.56
N PHE A 133 -24.33 -18.74 -2.02
CA PHE A 133 -24.76 -19.94 -1.32
C PHE A 133 -25.19 -20.94 -2.38
N TYR A 134 -24.38 -21.97 -2.60
CA TYR A 134 -24.89 -23.18 -3.26
C TYR A 134 -25.77 -23.89 -2.25
N SER A 135 -27.09 -23.80 -2.45
CA SER A 135 -28.09 -24.63 -1.78
C SER A 135 -27.88 -26.11 -2.10
#